data_AF-A0AAV9I9W4-F1
#
_entry.id   AF-A0AAV9I9W4-F1
#
_cell.length_a   1.000
_cell.length_b   1.000
_cell.length_c   1.000
_cell.angle_alpha   90.00
_cell.angle_beta   90.00
_cell.angle_gamma   90.00
#
_symmetry.space_group_name_H-M   'P 1'
#
loop_
_entity.id
_entity.type
_entity.pdbx_description
1 polymer ?
#
loop_
_entity_poly.entity_id
_entity_poly.type
_entity_poly.pdbx_seq_one_letter_code
_entity_poly.pdbx_strand_id
1 'polypeptide(L)'
;MELHSGGLMDDFWTRLRRETRREHNFSNTLVNLTLPFALSDRSIYAKALESFYYVYSTVEEEFDRQRRNFPKIGALYFEELRRKKSFERDLQFFLGENWRQKLQGPSPTVAQYVEHIKQVSSSKPWLILSYVITLYMALFRGGSILRKILVVSMALDKESGEGVAIYDFSSSISDTEAFFKKYIETVNALTLSEEQKDEVIEEKRAIFLWNDAIFNEVRSGPYYKTVLWRFFWSLVFVVFVVIFFLKKKNYW
;
A
#
# COMPACT_ATOMS: atom_id res chain seq x y z
N MET A 1 26.89 19.34 -37.94
CA MET A 1 25.82 20.24 -37.46
C MET A 1 24.72 19.34 -36.95
N GLU A 2 24.90 18.82 -35.74
CA GLU A 2 23.95 17.93 -35.08
C GLU A 2 22.75 18.76 -34.62
N LEU A 3 21.57 18.35 -35.08
CA LEU A 3 20.31 18.92 -34.65
C LEU A 3 20.12 18.53 -33.18
N HIS A 4 20.43 19.46 -32.28
CA HIS A 4 19.90 19.44 -30.92
C HIS A 4 18.37 19.49 -31.02
N SER A 5 17.73 18.33 -31.00
CA SER A 5 16.32 18.23 -30.65
C SER A 5 16.21 18.69 -29.20
N GLY A 6 15.75 19.93 -29.00
CA GLY A 6 15.34 20.43 -27.71
C GLY A 6 14.16 19.61 -27.21
N GLY A 7 14.44 18.47 -26.57
CA GLY A 7 13.44 17.70 -25.84
C GLY A 7 12.95 18.57 -24.70
N LEU A 8 11.65 18.86 -24.67
CA LEU A 8 10.98 19.41 -23.49
C LEU A 8 11.47 18.63 -22.27
N MET A 9 12.13 19.32 -21.34
CA MET A 9 12.59 18.71 -20.10
C MET A 9 11.33 18.20 -19.39
N ASP A 10 11.21 16.89 -19.19
CA ASP A 10 10.03 16.29 -18.56
C ASP A 10 9.76 16.96 -17.21
N ASP A 11 8.50 17.26 -16.93
CA ASP A 11 8.08 17.71 -15.61
C ASP A 11 8.42 16.65 -14.54
N PHE A 12 8.57 17.10 -13.29
CA PHE A 12 9.07 16.24 -12.22
C PHE A 12 8.19 15.00 -11.99
N TRP A 13 6.86 15.14 -12.08
CA TRP A 13 5.92 14.03 -11.97
C TRP A 13 6.11 13.00 -13.09
N THR A 14 6.25 13.45 -14.33
CA THR A 14 6.51 12.58 -15.49
C THR A 14 7.83 11.84 -15.33
N ARG A 15 8.89 12.54 -14.93
CA ARG A 15 10.21 11.96 -14.64
C ARG A 15 10.13 10.89 -13.53
N LEU A 16 9.50 11.21 -12.40
CA LEU A 16 9.35 10.33 -11.24
C LEU A 16 8.53 9.06 -11.56
N ARG A 17 7.58 9.11 -12.49
CA ARG A 17 6.87 7.90 -12.95
C ARG A 17 7.70 7.07 -13.91
N ARG A 18 8.40 7.70 -14.85
CA ARG A 18 9.23 7.02 -15.84
C ARG A 18 10.35 6.25 -15.16
N GLU A 19 11.07 6.89 -14.24
CA GLU A 19 12.29 6.36 -13.63
C GLU A 19 12.05 5.32 -12.53
N THR A 20 10.79 5.14 -12.09
CA THR A 20 10.41 4.09 -11.12
C THR A 20 9.37 3.13 -11.71
N ARG A 21 9.21 3.10 -13.04
CA ARG A 21 8.17 2.30 -13.70
C ARG A 21 8.42 0.80 -13.52
N ARG A 22 9.68 0.39 -13.52
CA ARG A 22 10.07 -1.03 -13.40
C ARG A 22 9.70 -1.57 -12.03
N GLU A 23 10.05 -0.84 -10.98
CA GLU A 23 9.76 -1.15 -9.58
C GLU A 23 8.26 -1.16 -9.32
N HIS A 24 7.52 -0.18 -9.85
CA HIS A 24 6.06 -0.15 -9.78
C HIS A 24 5.42 -1.38 -10.44
N ASN A 25 5.87 -1.78 -11.63
CA ASN A 25 5.33 -2.95 -12.32
C ASN A 25 5.64 -4.26 -11.57
N PHE A 26 6.85 -4.35 -11.01
CA PHE A 26 7.25 -5.49 -10.19
C PHE A 26 6.41 -5.59 -8.92
N SER A 27 6.25 -4.48 -8.18
CA SER A 27 5.44 -4.43 -6.98
C SER A 27 3.96 -4.75 -7.26
N ASN A 28 3.39 -4.27 -8.39
CA ASN A 28 2.04 -4.68 -8.82
C ASN A 28 1.92 -6.19 -9.07
N THR A 29 2.96 -6.81 -9.63
CA THR A 29 3.01 -8.26 -9.82
C THR A 29 3.00 -8.97 -8.46
N LEU A 30 3.82 -8.50 -7.51
CA LEU A 30 3.86 -9.05 -6.16
C LEU A 30 2.55 -8.86 -5.40
N VAL A 31 1.90 -7.70 -5.50
CA VAL A 31 0.58 -7.46 -4.90
C VAL A 31 -0.43 -8.47 -5.45
N ASN A 32 -0.51 -8.65 -6.78
CA ASN A 32 -1.45 -9.59 -7.39
C ASN A 32 -1.18 -11.05 -7.00
N LEU A 33 0.08 -11.43 -6.80
CA LEU A 33 0.45 -12.77 -6.31
C LEU A 33 0.15 -12.96 -4.82
N THR A 34 0.26 -11.89 -4.03
CA THR A 34 0.04 -11.91 -2.57
C THR A 34 -1.45 -11.85 -2.23
N LEU A 35 -2.24 -11.17 -3.05
CA LEU A 35 -3.63 -10.85 -2.74
C LEU A 35 -4.51 -12.10 -2.50
N PRO A 36 -4.50 -13.16 -3.32
CA PRO A 36 -5.29 -14.37 -3.04
C PRO A 36 -4.96 -15.00 -1.69
N PHE A 37 -3.68 -14.96 -1.30
CA PHE A 37 -3.23 -15.45 -0.01
C PHE A 37 -3.73 -14.56 1.14
N ALA A 38 -3.59 -13.24 1.01
CA ALA A 38 -4.10 -12.29 2.00
C ALA A 38 -5.62 -12.39 2.18
N LEU A 39 -6.35 -12.70 1.12
CA LEU A 39 -7.82 -12.86 1.12
C LEU A 39 -8.29 -14.24 1.62
N SER A 40 -7.39 -15.21 1.76
CA SER A 40 -7.74 -16.56 2.21
C SER A 40 -8.19 -16.62 3.67
N ASP A 41 -7.79 -15.62 4.47
CA ASP A 41 -8.17 -15.49 5.87
C ASP A 41 -8.16 -14.00 6.27
N ARG A 42 -9.26 -13.53 6.88
CA ARG A 42 -9.39 -12.13 7.34
C ARG A 42 -8.28 -11.73 8.30
N SER A 43 -7.75 -12.66 9.10
CA SER A 43 -6.63 -12.39 10.02
C SER A 43 -5.32 -12.07 9.30
N ILE A 44 -5.07 -12.67 8.12
CA ILE A 44 -3.88 -12.41 7.31
C ILE A 44 -3.98 -11.03 6.68
N TYR A 45 -5.16 -10.66 6.17
CA TYR A 45 -5.38 -9.30 5.70
C TYR A 45 -5.23 -8.27 6.81
N ALA A 46 -5.79 -8.54 8.01
CA ALA A 46 -5.62 -7.67 9.17
C ALA A 46 -4.15 -7.50 9.57
N LYS A 47 -3.32 -8.54 9.44
CA LYS A 47 -1.86 -8.47 9.64
C LYS A 47 -1.18 -7.56 8.62
N ALA A 48 -1.54 -7.68 7.34
CA ALA A 48 -1.03 -6.78 6.30
C ALA A 48 -1.46 -5.32 6.56
N LEU A 49 -2.71 -5.13 6.97
CA LEU A 49 -3.26 -3.84 7.36
C LEU A 49 -2.52 -3.24 8.57
N GLU A 50 -2.21 -4.05 9.59
CA GLU A 50 -1.39 -3.65 10.74
C GLU A 50 0.01 -3.20 10.30
N SER A 51 0.68 -3.94 9.43
CA SER A 51 2.01 -3.56 8.92
C SER A 51 1.99 -2.18 8.26
N PHE A 52 1.02 -1.92 7.38
CA PHE A 52 0.90 -0.62 6.73
C PHE A 52 0.36 0.46 7.65
N TYR A 53 -0.40 0.14 8.70
CA TYR A 53 -0.81 1.13 9.72
C TYR A 53 0.41 1.79 10.38
N TYR A 54 1.44 1.02 10.76
CA TYR A 54 2.66 1.57 11.32
C TYR A 54 3.44 2.43 10.32
N VAL A 55 3.52 2.00 9.06
CA VAL A 55 4.19 2.75 7.98
C VAL A 55 3.48 4.08 7.75
N TYR A 56 2.17 4.08 7.52
CA TYR A 56 1.40 5.30 7.28
C TYR A 56 1.40 6.23 8.49
N SER A 57 1.27 5.68 9.70
CA SER A 57 1.37 6.49 10.93
C SER A 57 2.73 7.20 11.03
N THR A 58 3.82 6.49 10.73
CA THR A 58 5.17 7.05 10.76
C THR A 58 5.35 8.11 9.68
N VAL A 59 4.96 7.83 8.43
CA VAL A 59 5.04 8.78 7.32
C VAL A 59 4.26 10.05 7.63
N GLU A 60 3.08 9.92 8.20
CA GLU A 60 2.23 11.03 8.58
C GLU A 60 2.82 11.90 9.69
N GLU A 61 3.38 11.27 10.73
CA GLU A 61 4.05 11.95 11.84
C GLU A 61 5.34 12.66 11.39
N GLU A 62 6.14 11.99 10.56
CA GLU A 62 7.34 12.57 9.96
C GLU A 62 6.99 13.72 9.03
N PHE A 63 5.97 13.57 8.19
CA PHE A 63 5.54 14.63 7.29
C PHE A 63 5.05 15.87 8.06
N ASP A 64 4.30 15.68 9.14
CA ASP A 64 3.90 16.77 10.04
C ASP A 64 5.09 17.46 10.71
N ARG A 65 6.12 16.71 11.10
CA ARG A 65 7.36 17.28 11.64
C ARG A 65 8.12 18.07 10.57
N GLN A 66 8.41 17.45 9.43
CA GLN A 66 9.26 18.06 8.41
C GLN A 66 8.60 19.30 7.80
N ARG A 67 7.28 19.29 7.54
CA ARG A 67 6.61 20.47 6.98
C ARG A 67 6.59 21.69 7.90
N ARG A 68 6.64 21.50 9.23
CA ARG A 68 6.74 22.61 10.20
C ARG A 68 8.09 23.31 10.10
N ASN A 69 9.14 22.56 9.79
CA ASN A 69 10.51 23.06 9.71
C ASN A 69 10.91 23.49 8.29
N PHE A 70 10.27 22.93 7.26
CA PHE A 70 10.59 23.15 5.85
C PHE A 70 9.32 23.47 5.04
N PRO A 71 8.93 24.75 4.92
CA PRO A 71 7.67 25.15 4.28
C PRO A 71 7.45 24.60 2.86
N LYS A 72 8.52 24.43 2.07
CA LYS A 72 8.46 23.84 0.72
C LYS A 72 7.93 22.41 0.68
N ILE A 73 8.08 21.64 1.75
CA ILE A 73 7.53 20.29 1.90
C ILE A 73 6.01 20.35 2.15
N GLY A 74 5.57 21.38 2.89
CA GLY A 74 4.16 21.58 3.23
C GLY A 74 3.26 21.87 2.02
N ALA A 75 3.82 22.23 0.86
CA ALA A 75 3.05 22.41 -0.36
C ALA A 75 2.24 21.16 -0.75
N LEU A 76 2.75 19.97 -0.41
CA LEU A 76 2.09 18.69 -0.70
C LEU A 76 1.15 18.21 0.43
N TYR A 77 0.82 19.08 1.39
CA TYR A 77 -0.08 18.71 2.48
C TYR A 77 -1.54 18.80 2.04
N PHE A 78 -2.18 17.63 1.92
CA PHE A 78 -3.60 17.47 1.68
C PHE A 78 -4.19 16.63 2.81
N GLU A 79 -5.05 17.22 3.63
CA GLU A 79 -5.68 16.51 4.75
C GLU A 79 -6.54 15.34 4.26
N GLU A 80 -7.13 15.49 3.08
CA GLU A 80 -7.98 14.51 2.40
C GLU A 80 -7.22 13.20 2.09
N LEU A 81 -5.89 13.25 1.97
CA LEU A 81 -5.04 12.09 1.69
C LEU A 81 -4.57 11.36 2.96
N ARG A 82 -4.78 11.90 4.16
CA ARG A 82 -4.33 11.30 5.42
C ARG A 82 -5.06 9.98 5.69
N ARG A 83 -4.34 8.88 5.90
CA ARG A 83 -4.92 7.53 6.03
C ARG A 83 -4.80 6.89 7.40
N LYS A 84 -4.02 7.42 8.35
CA LYS A 84 -3.91 6.85 9.71
C LYS A 84 -5.29 6.54 10.31
N LYS A 85 -6.22 7.50 10.34
CA LYS A 85 -7.58 7.30 10.87
C LYS A 85 -8.38 6.25 10.11
N SER A 86 -8.20 6.14 8.80
CA SER A 86 -8.84 5.10 7.98
C SER A 86 -8.28 3.71 8.31
N PHE A 87 -6.96 3.59 8.50
CA PHE A 87 -6.35 2.34 8.98
C PHE A 87 -6.87 1.95 10.37
N GLU A 88 -7.03 2.91 11.29
CA GLU A 88 -7.60 2.64 12.63
C GLU A 88 -9.04 2.10 12.54
N ARG A 89 -9.87 2.65 11.65
CA ARG A 89 -11.23 2.15 11.41
C ARG A 89 -11.23 0.72 10.87
N ASP A 90 -10.41 0.45 9.86
CA ASP A 90 -10.35 -0.88 9.27
C ASP A 90 -9.77 -1.90 10.25
N LEU A 91 -8.76 -1.54 11.05
CA LEU A 91 -8.23 -2.40 12.13
C LEU A 91 -9.28 -2.66 13.21
N GLN A 92 -10.06 -1.65 13.60
CA GLN A 92 -11.18 -1.83 14.51
C GLN A 92 -12.24 -2.79 13.95
N PHE A 93 -12.53 -2.71 12.64
CA PHE A 93 -13.46 -3.62 11.99
C PHE A 93 -12.94 -5.08 12.03
N PHE A 94 -11.68 -5.32 11.65
CA PHE A 94 -11.14 -6.68 11.59
C PHE A 94 -10.78 -7.29 12.95
N LEU A 95 -10.38 -6.46 13.93
CA LEU A 95 -9.90 -6.92 15.24
C LEU A 95 -10.90 -6.65 16.38
N GLY A 96 -11.97 -5.90 16.15
CA GLY A 96 -12.98 -5.50 17.15
C GLY A 96 -12.59 -4.26 17.97
N GLU A 97 -13.45 -3.85 18.91
CA GLU A 97 -13.29 -2.59 19.68
C GLU A 97 -11.93 -2.47 20.39
N ASN A 98 -11.41 -3.58 20.94
CA ASN A 98 -10.10 -3.62 21.61
C ASN A 98 -8.92 -3.84 20.65
N TRP A 99 -9.04 -3.45 19.37
CA TRP A 99 -8.03 -3.71 18.33
C TRP A 99 -6.62 -3.28 18.73
N ARG A 100 -6.46 -2.14 19.42
CA ARG A 100 -5.15 -1.64 19.87
C ARG A 100 -4.41 -2.62 20.78
N GLN A 101 -5.15 -3.34 21.63
CA GLN A 101 -4.58 -4.36 22.53
C GLN A 101 -4.25 -5.67 21.79
N LYS A 102 -4.84 -5.87 20.61
CA LYS A 102 -4.64 -7.06 19.77
C LYS A 102 -3.51 -6.88 18.75
N LEU A 103 -3.01 -5.65 18.58
CA LEU A 103 -1.83 -5.40 17.76
C LEU A 103 -0.64 -6.16 18.34
N GLN A 104 0.11 -6.83 17.47
CA GLN A 104 1.30 -7.57 17.86
C GLN A 104 2.57 -6.69 17.86
N GLY A 105 2.43 -5.43 17.46
CA GLY A 105 3.55 -4.54 17.23
C GLY A 105 4.09 -4.67 15.80
N PRO A 106 4.97 -3.75 15.37
CA PRO A 106 5.61 -3.85 14.07
C PRO A 106 6.48 -5.12 14.03
N SER A 107 6.39 -5.87 12.94
CA SER A 107 7.32 -6.97 12.68
C SER A 107 8.76 -6.45 12.53
N PRO A 108 9.79 -7.32 12.53
CA PRO A 108 11.16 -6.88 12.29
C PRO A 108 11.33 -6.08 10.98
N THR A 109 10.68 -6.51 9.89
CA THR A 109 10.73 -5.78 8.59
C THR A 109 10.06 -4.42 8.70
N VAL A 110 8.87 -4.36 9.32
CA VAL A 110 8.13 -3.11 9.48
C VAL A 110 8.89 -2.16 10.41
N ALA A 111 9.48 -2.67 11.49
CA ALA A 111 10.30 -1.91 12.43
C ALA A 111 11.52 -1.27 11.75
N GLN A 112 12.21 -2.04 10.91
CA GLN A 112 13.32 -1.53 10.10
C GLN A 112 12.85 -0.47 9.10
N TYR A 113 11.70 -0.69 8.46
CA TYR A 113 11.16 0.27 7.50
C TYR A 113 10.77 1.59 8.19
N VAL A 114 10.03 1.56 9.29
CA VAL A 114 9.66 2.79 10.01
C VAL A 114 10.87 3.53 10.56
N GLU A 115 11.92 2.80 10.97
CA GLU A 115 13.18 3.41 11.39
C GLU A 115 13.91 4.06 10.22
N HIS A 116 13.98 3.38 9.07
CA HIS A 116 14.52 3.96 7.83
C HIS A 116 13.80 5.26 7.45
N ILE A 117 12.46 5.28 7.47
CA ILE A 117 11.64 6.48 7.20
C ILE A 117 12.05 7.65 8.10
N LYS A 118 12.20 7.40 9.41
CA LYS A 118 12.62 8.42 10.38
C LYS A 118 14.03 8.92 10.10
N GLN A 119 14.96 8.02 9.82
CA GLN A 119 16.37 8.36 9.56
C GLN A 119 16.53 9.19 8.28
N VAL A 120 15.91 8.77 7.17
CA VAL A 120 16.03 9.48 5.89
C VAL A 120 15.34 10.84 5.93
N SER A 121 14.15 10.93 6.53
CA SER A 121 13.43 12.21 6.64
C SER A 121 14.06 13.16 7.66
N SER A 122 14.73 12.66 8.70
CA SER A 122 15.49 13.51 9.61
C SER A 122 16.79 14.04 9.00
N SER A 123 17.47 13.25 8.16
CA SER A 123 18.74 13.63 7.53
C SER A 123 18.53 14.49 6.28
N LYS A 124 17.57 14.14 5.44
CA LYS A 124 17.19 14.84 4.21
C LYS A 124 15.68 15.05 4.20
N PRO A 125 15.17 16.17 4.77
CA PRO A 125 13.74 16.40 4.97
C PRO A 125 12.87 16.21 3.73
N TRP A 126 13.34 16.62 2.55
CA TRP A 126 12.58 16.48 1.30
C TRP A 126 12.31 15.03 0.90
N LEU A 127 13.06 14.05 1.41
CA LEU A 127 12.81 12.63 1.13
C LEU A 127 11.46 12.14 1.67
N ILE A 128 10.84 12.84 2.63
CA ILE A 128 9.48 12.53 3.04
C ILE A 128 8.48 12.65 1.87
N LEU A 129 8.79 13.47 0.87
CA LEU A 129 7.99 13.63 -0.34
C LEU A 129 7.88 12.32 -1.14
N SER A 130 8.94 11.50 -1.16
CA SER A 130 8.90 10.18 -1.81
C SER A 130 7.80 9.28 -1.24
N TYR A 131 7.61 9.32 0.08
CA TYR A 131 6.62 8.53 0.80
C TYR A 131 5.20 9.01 0.54
N VAL A 132 4.93 10.29 0.74
CA VAL A 132 3.58 10.84 0.52
C VAL A 132 3.17 10.77 -0.95
N ILE A 133 4.12 10.95 -1.89
CA ILE A 133 3.86 10.77 -3.32
C ILE A 133 3.52 9.32 -3.65
N THR A 134 4.28 8.38 -3.12
CA THR A 134 4.16 6.97 -3.53
C THR A 134 2.99 6.28 -2.84
N LEU A 135 2.91 6.39 -1.52
CA LEU A 135 1.94 5.64 -0.71
C LEU A 135 0.51 6.18 -0.92
N TYR A 136 0.29 7.49 -0.82
CA TYR A 136 -1.05 8.04 -1.03
C TYR A 136 -1.55 7.79 -2.44
N MET A 137 -0.70 7.94 -3.47
CA MET A 137 -1.13 7.70 -4.86
C MET A 137 -1.40 6.23 -5.16
N ALA A 138 -0.72 5.30 -4.48
CA ALA A 138 -1.04 3.88 -4.58
C ALA A 138 -2.50 3.61 -4.15
N LEU A 139 -2.95 4.18 -3.03
CA LEU A 139 -4.33 4.05 -2.56
C LEU A 139 -5.31 4.88 -3.39
N PHE A 140 -4.97 6.13 -3.70
CA PHE A 140 -5.86 7.05 -4.39
C PHE A 140 -6.15 6.64 -5.84
N ARG A 141 -5.13 6.18 -6.59
CA ARG A 141 -5.28 5.78 -8.00
C ARG A 141 -5.51 4.28 -8.17
N GLY A 142 -4.76 3.44 -7.46
CA GLY A 142 -4.83 1.98 -7.59
C GLY A 142 -5.85 1.32 -6.66
N GLY A 143 -6.21 1.98 -5.56
CA GLY A 143 -6.99 1.37 -4.48
C GLY A 143 -8.44 1.05 -4.83
N SER A 144 -9.03 1.72 -5.82
CA SER A 144 -10.43 1.48 -6.23
C SER A 144 -10.66 0.04 -6.72
N ILE A 145 -9.67 -0.56 -7.38
CA ILE A 145 -9.71 -1.96 -7.84
C ILE A 145 -9.60 -2.90 -6.63
N LEU A 146 -8.63 -2.65 -5.74
CA LEU A 146 -8.44 -3.46 -4.53
C LEU A 146 -9.66 -3.41 -3.62
N ARG A 147 -10.29 -2.25 -3.44
CA ARG A 147 -11.55 -2.09 -2.70
C ARG A 147 -12.63 -3.03 -3.25
N LYS A 148 -12.85 -3.04 -4.56
CA LYS A 148 -13.85 -3.90 -5.20
C LYS A 148 -13.56 -5.39 -4.95
N ILE A 149 -12.29 -5.79 -5.07
CA ILE A 149 -11.87 -7.17 -4.81
C ILE A 149 -12.13 -7.53 -3.34
N LEU A 150 -11.72 -6.69 -2.38
CA LEU A 150 -11.89 -6.94 -0.95
C LEU A 150 -13.36 -7.09 -0.54
N VAL A 151 -14.20 -6.16 -1.00
CA VAL A 151 -15.64 -6.18 -0.69
C VAL A 151 -16.29 -7.47 -1.17
N VAL A 152 -15.94 -7.94 -2.37
CA VAL A 152 -16.47 -9.20 -2.93
C VAL A 152 -15.86 -10.41 -2.21
N SER A 153 -14.54 -10.51 -2.14
CA SER A 153 -13.83 -11.69 -1.62
C SER A 153 -14.05 -11.93 -0.14
N MET A 154 -14.30 -10.88 0.66
CA MET A 154 -14.57 -11.01 2.09
C MET A 154 -16.05 -10.88 2.45
N ALA A 155 -16.95 -10.73 1.47
CA ALA A 155 -18.38 -10.48 1.69
C ALA A 155 -18.64 -9.32 2.67
N LEU A 156 -18.00 -8.17 2.42
CA LEU A 156 -18.19 -6.96 3.20
C LEU A 156 -19.47 -6.24 2.75
N ASP A 157 -20.10 -5.51 3.67
CA ASP A 157 -21.21 -4.64 3.30
C ASP A 157 -20.71 -3.46 2.46
N LYS A 158 -21.27 -3.32 1.26
CA LYS A 158 -20.90 -2.30 0.27
C LYS A 158 -21.23 -0.89 0.76
N GLU A 159 -22.33 -0.76 1.50
CA GLU A 159 -22.91 0.54 1.88
C GLU A 159 -22.25 1.09 3.15
N SER A 160 -21.89 0.23 4.11
CA SER A 160 -21.22 0.66 5.35
C SER A 160 -19.85 1.33 5.13
N GLY A 161 -19.11 0.89 4.11
CA GLY A 161 -17.71 1.29 3.88
C GLY A 161 -16.71 0.73 4.90
N GLU A 162 -17.14 -0.14 5.83
CA GLU A 162 -16.28 -0.73 6.85
C GLU A 162 -15.33 -1.79 6.29
N GLY A 163 -14.12 -1.88 6.86
CA GLY A 163 -13.09 -2.83 6.44
C GLY A 163 -12.37 -2.46 5.13
N VAL A 164 -12.74 -1.34 4.51
CA VAL A 164 -12.11 -0.78 3.30
C VAL A 164 -12.00 0.75 3.33
N ALA A 165 -12.07 1.36 4.51
CA ALA A 165 -12.00 2.81 4.71
C ALA A 165 -10.70 3.42 4.18
N ILE A 166 -9.57 2.68 4.14
CA ILE A 166 -8.32 3.17 3.56
C ILE A 166 -8.41 3.46 2.05
N TYR A 167 -9.41 2.89 1.36
CA TYR A 167 -9.63 3.09 -0.07
C TYR A 167 -10.74 4.10 -0.36
N ASP A 168 -11.43 4.61 0.66
CA ASP A 168 -12.45 5.63 0.48
C ASP A 168 -11.84 7.03 0.53
N PHE A 169 -11.90 7.72 -0.60
CA PHE A 169 -11.53 9.13 -0.73
C PHE A 169 -12.76 10.02 -0.99
N SER A 170 -13.93 9.41 -1.26
CA SER A 170 -15.12 10.10 -1.76
C SER A 170 -15.77 11.01 -0.72
N SER A 171 -15.63 10.67 0.56
CA SER A 171 -16.10 11.48 1.69
C SER A 171 -15.35 12.82 1.84
N SER A 172 -14.12 12.91 1.29
CA SER A 172 -13.26 14.09 1.38
C SER A 172 -12.95 14.74 0.02
N ILE A 173 -13.08 14.02 -1.08
CA ILE A 173 -12.74 14.47 -2.44
C ILE A 173 -13.91 14.15 -3.36
N SER A 174 -14.68 15.18 -3.73
CA SER A 174 -15.84 15.03 -4.61
C SER A 174 -15.47 14.85 -6.08
N ASP A 175 -14.44 15.56 -6.55
CA ASP A 175 -13.92 15.46 -7.92
C ASP A 175 -12.47 14.94 -7.89
N THR A 176 -12.34 13.62 -8.09
CA THR A 176 -11.05 12.93 -8.01
C THR A 176 -10.10 13.29 -9.15
N GLU A 177 -10.61 13.63 -10.33
CA GLU A 177 -9.76 13.99 -11.48
C GLU A 177 -9.24 15.42 -11.35
N ALA A 178 -10.09 16.37 -10.93
CA ALA A 178 -9.65 17.72 -10.62
C ALA A 178 -8.63 17.74 -9.47
N PHE A 179 -8.88 16.95 -8.42
CA PHE A 179 -7.93 16.79 -7.32
C PHE A 179 -6.60 16.22 -7.80
N PHE A 180 -6.63 15.16 -8.63
CA PHE A 180 -5.41 14.56 -9.17
C PHE A 180 -4.61 15.52 -10.03
N LYS A 181 -5.28 16.32 -10.87
CA LYS A 181 -4.62 17.35 -11.69
C LYS A 181 -3.92 18.37 -10.80
N LYS A 182 -4.63 18.92 -9.80
CA LYS A 182 -4.05 19.84 -8.80
C LYS A 182 -2.86 19.21 -8.07
N TYR A 183 -2.96 17.93 -7.71
CA TYR A 183 -1.89 17.19 -7.05
C TYR A 183 -0.63 17.12 -7.93
N ILE A 184 -0.76 16.77 -9.21
CA ILE A 184 0.37 16.75 -10.16
C ILE A 184 0.98 18.14 -10.31
N GLU A 185 0.15 19.17 -10.51
CA GLU A 185 0.61 20.56 -10.62
C GLU A 185 1.41 20.97 -9.38
N THR A 186 0.96 20.56 -8.19
CA THR A 186 1.66 20.80 -6.92
C THR A 186 3.00 20.08 -6.86
N VAL A 187 3.07 18.80 -7.27
CA VAL A 187 4.34 18.06 -7.36
C VAL A 187 5.32 18.76 -8.32
N ASN A 188 4.83 19.20 -9.47
CA ASN A 188 5.65 19.86 -10.48
C ASN A 188 6.13 21.25 -10.05
N ALA A 189 5.39 21.92 -9.16
CA ALA A 189 5.75 23.21 -8.59
C ALA A 189 6.68 23.13 -7.37
N LEU A 190 7.05 21.93 -6.89
CA LEU A 190 7.96 21.78 -5.76
C LEU A 190 9.33 22.41 -6.06
N THR A 191 9.77 23.30 -5.17
CA THR A 191 11.06 23.99 -5.27
C THR A 191 12.20 23.10 -4.76
N LEU A 192 12.48 22.04 -5.52
CA LEU A 192 13.60 21.12 -5.32
C LEU A 192 14.69 21.35 -6.36
N SER A 193 15.95 21.32 -5.92
CA SER A 193 17.10 21.22 -6.86
C SER A 193 17.07 19.89 -7.62
N GLU A 194 17.77 19.79 -8.75
CA GLU A 194 17.85 18.53 -9.50
C GLU A 194 18.43 17.37 -8.66
N GLU A 195 19.45 17.64 -7.84
CA GLU A 195 19.98 16.63 -6.91
C GLU A 195 18.91 16.14 -5.92
N GLN A 196 18.11 17.05 -5.35
CA GLN A 196 17.00 16.67 -4.46
C GLN A 196 15.91 15.86 -5.19
N LYS A 197 15.65 16.15 -6.46
CA LYS A 197 14.71 15.37 -7.28
C LYS A 197 15.24 13.96 -7.53
N ASP A 198 16.53 13.83 -7.83
CA ASP A 198 17.21 12.54 -8.01
C ASP A 198 17.11 11.70 -6.73
N GLU A 199 17.41 12.30 -5.58
CA GLU A 199 17.29 11.65 -4.28
C GLU A 199 15.85 11.21 -3.96
N VAL A 200 14.84 12.02 -4.30
CA VAL A 200 13.43 11.64 -4.14
C VAL A 200 13.08 10.42 -5.00
N ILE A 201 13.61 10.35 -6.23
CA ILE A 201 13.40 9.22 -7.14
C ILE A 201 14.09 7.97 -6.62
N GLU A 202 15.34 8.06 -6.14
CA GLU A 202 16.04 6.92 -5.55
C GLU A 202 15.35 6.40 -4.29
N GLU A 203 14.93 7.29 -3.40
CA GLU A 203 14.19 6.91 -2.20
C GLU A 203 12.85 6.25 -2.55
N LYS A 204 12.20 6.69 -3.64
CA LYS A 204 10.99 6.03 -4.15
C LYS A 204 11.27 4.59 -4.63
N ARG A 205 12.44 4.31 -5.20
CA ARG A 205 12.83 2.92 -5.52
C ARG A 205 12.98 2.09 -4.25
N ALA A 206 13.59 2.65 -3.20
CA ALA A 206 13.71 1.99 -1.91
C ALA A 206 12.34 1.69 -1.28
N ILE A 207 11.37 2.60 -1.40
CA ILE A 207 9.98 2.38 -0.94
C ILE A 207 9.36 1.11 -1.55
N PHE A 208 9.58 0.86 -2.86
CA PHE A 208 9.09 -0.37 -3.48
C PHE A 208 9.74 -1.61 -2.87
N LEU A 209 11.06 -1.59 -2.63
CA LEU A 209 11.76 -2.70 -1.98
C LEU A 209 11.23 -2.98 -0.57
N TRP A 210 10.96 -1.94 0.22
CA TRP A 210 10.37 -2.06 1.55
C TRP A 210 8.95 -2.63 1.52
N ASN A 211 8.10 -2.13 0.61
CA ASN A 211 6.75 -2.64 0.43
C ASN A 211 6.76 -4.11 0.00
N ASP A 212 7.65 -4.47 -0.92
CA ASP A 212 7.82 -5.85 -1.40
C ASP A 212 8.32 -6.78 -0.29
N ALA A 213 9.20 -6.30 0.59
CA ALA A 213 9.63 -7.03 1.79
C ALA A 213 8.46 -7.31 2.75
N ILE A 214 7.59 -6.32 2.99
CA ILE A 214 6.37 -6.53 3.78
C ILE A 214 5.46 -7.58 3.13
N PHE A 215 5.22 -7.51 1.82
CA PHE A 215 4.39 -8.51 1.12
C PHE A 215 4.98 -9.92 1.21
N ASN A 216 6.30 -10.05 1.09
CA ASN A 216 6.99 -11.34 1.25
C ASN A 216 6.91 -11.86 2.68
N GLU A 217 7.00 -11.00 3.70
CA GLU A 217 6.80 -11.40 5.10
C GLU A 217 5.39 -11.93 5.33
N VAL A 218 4.36 -11.23 4.84
CA VAL A 218 2.96 -11.68 4.91
C VAL A 218 2.82 -13.07 4.28
N ARG A 219 3.43 -13.29 3.11
CA ARG A 219 3.41 -14.59 2.41
C ARG A 219 4.23 -15.70 3.07
N SER A 220 5.20 -15.39 3.92
CA SER A 220 6.10 -16.38 4.51
C SER A 220 5.85 -16.62 6.01
N GLY A 221 4.94 -15.87 6.61
CA GLY A 221 4.56 -16.01 8.01
C GLY A 221 3.96 -17.38 8.36
N PRO A 222 3.85 -17.72 9.66
CA PRO A 222 3.37 -19.02 10.14
C PRO A 222 1.96 -19.39 9.64
N TYR A 223 1.16 -18.39 9.28
CA TYR A 223 -0.15 -18.56 8.67
C TYR A 223 -0.09 -19.13 7.25
N TYR A 224 0.99 -18.91 6.50
CA TYR A 224 1.16 -19.47 5.15
C TYR A 224 1.18 -20.99 5.15
N LYS A 225 1.93 -21.59 6.08
CA LYS A 225 1.95 -23.05 6.26
C LYS A 225 0.57 -23.58 6.65
N THR A 226 -0.14 -22.86 7.51
CA THR A 226 -1.47 -23.24 7.99
C THR A 226 -2.51 -23.19 6.87
N VAL A 227 -2.48 -22.15 6.02
CA VAL A 227 -3.36 -22.02 4.86
C VAL A 227 -3.05 -23.07 3.81
N LEU A 228 -1.78 -23.31 3.47
CA LEU A 228 -1.38 -24.40 2.57
C LEU A 228 -1.83 -25.76 3.10
N TRP A 229 -1.71 -25.99 4.40
CA TRP A 229 -2.19 -27.20 5.06
C TRP A 229 -3.71 -27.35 4.95
N ARG A 230 -4.48 -26.27 5.15
CA ARG A 230 -5.94 -26.27 4.94
C ARG A 230 -6.29 -26.55 3.48
N PHE A 231 -5.60 -25.95 2.52
CA PHE A 231 -5.81 -26.22 1.09
C PHE A 231 -5.50 -27.67 0.74
N PHE A 232 -4.40 -28.22 1.26
CA PHE A 232 -4.03 -29.61 1.08
C PHE A 232 -5.13 -30.56 1.60
N TRP A 233 -5.62 -30.36 2.82
CA TRP A 233 -6.70 -31.19 3.37
C TRP A 233 -8.05 -30.99 2.69
N SER A 234 -8.38 -29.77 2.26
CA SER A 234 -9.57 -29.51 1.44
C SER A 234 -9.51 -30.27 0.11
N LEU A 235 -8.34 -30.29 -0.54
CA LEU A 235 -8.13 -31.06 -1.78
C LEU A 235 -8.23 -32.57 -1.52
N VAL A 236 -7.60 -33.08 -0.47
CA VAL A 236 -7.71 -34.50 -0.04
C VAL A 236 -9.17 -34.87 0.22
N PHE A 237 -9.92 -34.01 0.89
CA PHE A 237 -11.35 -34.23 1.17
C PHE A 237 -12.18 -34.28 -0.11
N VAL A 238 -11.98 -33.34 -1.05
CA VAL A 238 -12.68 -33.35 -2.34
C VAL A 238 -12.36 -34.60 -3.15
N VAL A 239 -11.08 -35.01 -3.22
CA VAL A 239 -10.67 -36.24 -3.89
C VAL A 239 -11.31 -37.47 -3.24
N PHE A 240 -11.33 -37.55 -1.91
CA PHE A 240 -11.98 -38.62 -1.17
C PHE A 240 -13.49 -38.69 -1.49
N VAL A 241 -14.19 -37.56 -1.48
CA VAL A 241 -15.62 -37.47 -1.83
C VAL A 241 -15.86 -37.94 -3.26
N VAL A 242 -15.05 -37.48 -4.22
CA VAL A 242 -15.15 -37.90 -5.63
C VAL A 242 -14.93 -39.41 -5.77
N ILE A 243 -13.90 -39.97 -5.14
CA ILE A 243 -13.63 -41.42 -5.15
C ILE A 243 -14.78 -42.21 -4.53
N PHE A 244 -15.32 -41.75 -3.40
CA PHE A 244 -16.46 -42.38 -2.73
C PHE A 244 -17.68 -42.48 -3.64
N PHE A 245 -18.03 -41.39 -4.35
CA PHE A 245 -19.15 -41.37 -5.29
C PHE A 245 -18.88 -42.15 -6.59
N LEU A 246 -17.64 -42.16 -7.10
CA LEU A 246 -17.25 -42.99 -8.24
C LEU A 246 -17.33 -44.49 -7.91
N LYS A 247 -16.89 -44.91 -6.71
CA LYS A 247 -17.05 -46.29 -6.26
C LYS A 247 -18.52 -46.68 -6.11
N LYS A 248 -19.37 -45.79 -5.59
CA LYS A 248 -20.82 -46.06 -5.44
C LYS A 248 -21.55 -46.27 -6.78
N LYS A 249 -21.06 -45.66 -7.87
CA LYS A 249 -21.60 -45.88 -9.23
C LYS A 249 -21.24 -47.25 -9.84
N ASN A 250 -20.23 -47.94 -9.32
CA ASN A 250 -19.79 -49.24 -9.84
C ASN A 250 -20.44 -50.46 -9.15
N TYR A 251 -21.42 -50.23 -8.26
CA TYR A 251 -22.17 -51.28 -7.55
C TYR A 251 -23.64 -51.38 -8.01
N TRP A 252 -23.97 -50.82 -9.18
CA TRP A 252 -25.25 -50.97 -9.88
C TRP A 252 -25.01 -51.37 -11.33
#